data_AF-A0AAE1KQN7-F1
#
_entry.id   AF-A0AAE1KQN7-F1
#
_cell.length_a   1.000
_cell.length_b   1.000
_cell.length_c   1.000
_cell.angle_alpha   90.00
_cell.angle_beta   90.00
_cell.angle_gamma   90.00
#
_symmetry.space_group_name_H-M   'P 1'
#
loop_
_entity.id
_entity.type
_entity.pdbx_description
1 polymer ?
#
loop_
_entity_poly.entity_id
_entity_poly.type
_entity_poly.pdbx_seq_one_letter_code
_entity_poly.pdbx_strand_id
1 'polypeptide(L)'
;MEEAVRTSRLSCVVVALVMACVVAPMVVMEVAGERCTVMRGDCRMVADLEYLDDNTPFTALNISCECKRGQDVTSSLEQLNRASKCAGWIPSSASDPKVNSSTLYIVGCSIRAEPLPASVLDQLRLTNRLELFVQDSPKFRLSRYIHQPESTTDLPELHATFINSNVSSIPEGVLGNVNGAKVSLEDCQVGVIESRAFSEYPQHASVNITFLNTDITTLKMVAFELPPSSEVTMIGGRVLAWDRSGYTGGARLELRGVIIGRILGYAINLYGLQSFTMTGCTVAEVLSEALAYSSRTLPYGKEMKNNSAVLAGNTFMTASGEAFLNLCFVNDLVWKMNTFVNLTAGPLRLQSKECERERNWRKVVTRTDLNCSNCEDFKHPDNQTCAIYETGLCVSCKGQSNSCNRPILSHLIDGPCEESHPDVTEALRTTCVTPTATTTGSRTSRILRGGGAKLIPSALPLVVVVVVVATGMVINV
;
A
#
# COMPACT_ATOMS: atom_id res chain seq x y z
N MET A 1 -18.44 -15.90 -100.92
CA MET A 1 -19.47 -15.64 -99.89
C MET A 1 -18.79 -15.73 -98.52
N GLU A 2 -17.79 -14.86 -98.30
CA GLU A 2 -16.79 -14.99 -97.23
C GLU A 2 -16.33 -13.60 -96.76
N GLU A 3 -17.24 -12.79 -96.19
CA GLU A 3 -16.86 -11.46 -95.69
C GLU A 3 -17.89 -10.95 -94.66
N ALA A 4 -17.88 -11.51 -93.43
CA ALA A 4 -18.81 -11.06 -92.37
C ALA A 4 -18.39 -11.33 -90.91
N VAL A 5 -17.36 -12.15 -90.62
CA VAL A 5 -17.15 -12.71 -89.26
C VAL A 5 -15.77 -12.41 -88.65
N ARG A 6 -15.08 -11.33 -89.09
CA ARG A 6 -13.72 -11.02 -88.59
C ARG A 6 -13.44 -9.59 -88.10
N THR A 7 -14.47 -8.75 -87.96
CA THR A 7 -14.35 -7.37 -87.47
C THR A 7 -15.03 -7.10 -86.11
N SER A 8 -15.67 -8.10 -85.49
CA SER A 8 -16.37 -7.95 -84.20
C SER A 8 -15.57 -8.34 -82.95
N ARG A 9 -14.25 -8.56 -83.04
CA ARG A 9 -13.41 -8.97 -81.90
C ARG A 9 -12.22 -8.06 -81.55
N LEU A 10 -11.93 -7.01 -82.33
CA LEU A 10 -10.91 -6.02 -81.95
C LEU A 10 -11.47 -4.82 -81.15
N SER A 11 -12.73 -4.40 -81.40
CA SER A 11 -13.29 -3.21 -80.73
C SER A 11 -13.63 -3.40 -79.25
N CYS A 12 -13.74 -4.64 -78.75
CA CYS A 12 -13.96 -4.89 -77.31
C CYS A 12 -12.67 -4.87 -76.46
N VAL A 13 -11.48 -4.99 -77.06
CA VAL A 13 -10.22 -5.03 -76.31
C VAL A 13 -9.68 -3.62 -76.05
N VAL A 14 -9.89 -2.69 -76.99
CA VAL A 14 -9.39 -1.30 -76.86
C VAL A 14 -10.20 -0.48 -75.85
N VAL A 15 -11.52 -0.68 -75.76
CA VAL A 15 -12.36 0.03 -74.77
C VAL A 15 -12.06 -0.42 -73.34
N ALA A 16 -11.69 -1.69 -73.13
CA ALA A 16 -11.28 -2.20 -71.82
C ALA A 16 -9.97 -1.56 -71.32
N LEU A 17 -8.97 -1.39 -72.21
CA LEU A 17 -7.70 -0.76 -71.84
C LEU A 17 -7.80 0.76 -71.60
N VAL A 18 -8.67 1.47 -72.33
CA VAL A 18 -8.84 2.92 -72.16
C VAL A 18 -9.71 3.24 -70.93
N MET A 19 -10.72 2.43 -70.61
CA MET A 19 -11.47 2.57 -69.35
C MET A 19 -10.59 2.30 -68.11
N ALA A 20 -9.61 1.38 -68.21
CA ALA A 20 -8.65 1.12 -67.14
C ALA A 20 -7.68 2.30 -66.84
N CYS A 21 -7.53 3.25 -67.78
CA CYS A 21 -6.68 4.44 -67.61
C CYS A 21 -7.46 5.74 -67.36
N VAL A 22 -8.78 5.78 -67.57
CA VAL A 22 -9.63 6.97 -67.38
C VAL A 22 -10.58 6.83 -66.19
N VAL A 23 -10.84 5.60 -65.74
CA VAL A 23 -11.34 5.31 -64.40
C VAL A 23 -10.33 4.42 -63.67
N ALA A 24 -9.08 4.90 -63.63
CA ALA A 24 -8.44 4.90 -62.34
C ALA A 24 -9.29 5.86 -61.48
N PRO A 25 -10.07 5.38 -60.48
CA PRO A 25 -10.01 6.13 -59.25
C PRO A 25 -8.52 6.22 -58.96
N MET A 26 -8.05 7.44 -58.77
CA MET A 26 -7.43 7.80 -57.50
C MET A 26 -7.67 6.71 -56.43
N VAL A 27 -6.88 5.62 -56.51
CA VAL A 27 -6.16 5.12 -55.34
C VAL A 27 -5.24 6.27 -54.99
N VAL A 28 -5.83 7.29 -54.39
CA VAL A 28 -5.06 8.16 -53.55
C VAL A 28 -4.53 7.20 -52.50
N MET A 29 -3.21 7.07 -52.46
CA MET A 29 -2.54 6.92 -51.19
C MET A 29 -2.84 8.20 -50.41
N GLU A 30 -4.08 8.35 -49.95
CA GLU A 30 -4.53 9.51 -49.19
C GLU A 30 -3.98 9.30 -47.79
N VAL A 31 -2.87 10.00 -47.54
CA VAL A 31 -2.40 10.43 -46.23
C VAL A 31 -2.35 9.30 -45.19
N ALA A 32 -1.18 8.68 -44.97
CA ALA A 32 -0.29 9.21 -43.94
C ALA A 32 -1.03 9.77 -42.70
N GLY A 33 -1.72 8.91 -41.95
CA GLY A 33 -2.07 9.14 -40.56
C GLY A 33 -3.01 10.31 -40.25
N GLU A 34 -4.19 10.39 -40.88
CA GLU A 34 -5.21 11.36 -40.45
C GLU A 34 -5.76 11.09 -39.04
N ARG A 35 -5.35 11.94 -38.10
CA ARG A 35 -5.83 12.01 -36.71
C ARG A 35 -7.33 11.75 -36.56
N CYS A 36 -7.70 10.64 -35.94
CA CYS A 36 -9.10 10.42 -35.56
C CYS A 36 -9.46 11.31 -34.36
N THR A 37 -10.64 11.95 -34.38
CA THR A 37 -11.19 12.64 -33.20
C THR A 37 -12.69 12.40 -33.10
N VAL A 38 -13.15 12.01 -31.91
CA VAL A 38 -14.57 11.81 -31.58
C VAL A 38 -14.92 12.56 -30.30
N MET A 39 -16.05 13.26 -30.29
CA MET A 39 -16.57 13.97 -29.12
C MET A 39 -17.90 13.34 -28.65
N ARG A 40 -18.08 13.20 -27.33
CA ARG A 40 -19.34 12.81 -26.69
C ARG A 40 -19.51 13.55 -25.36
N GLY A 41 -20.47 14.48 -25.30
CA GLY A 41 -20.67 15.34 -24.13
C GLY A 41 -19.39 16.12 -23.79
N ASP A 42 -19.02 16.14 -22.51
CA ASP A 42 -17.79 16.75 -22.00
C ASP A 42 -16.51 15.91 -22.29
N CYS A 43 -16.62 14.78 -23.00
CA CYS A 43 -15.52 13.88 -23.31
C CYS A 43 -15.09 13.91 -24.79
N ARG A 44 -13.79 13.69 -25.00
CA ARG A 44 -13.08 13.63 -26.27
C ARG A 44 -12.22 12.36 -26.32
N MET A 45 -12.19 11.71 -27.48
CA MET A 45 -11.18 10.72 -27.83
C MET A 45 -10.41 11.23 -29.05
N VAL A 46 -9.09 11.12 -29.02
CA VAL A 46 -8.19 11.40 -30.12
C VAL A 46 -7.30 10.18 -30.32
N ALA A 47 -7.10 9.78 -31.57
CA ALA A 47 -6.01 8.88 -31.94
C ALA A 47 -5.17 9.55 -33.02
N ASP A 48 -3.86 9.67 -32.79
CA ASP A 48 -2.89 10.35 -33.66
C ASP A 48 -1.71 9.42 -33.98
N LEU A 49 -1.03 9.67 -35.11
CA LEU A 49 0.28 9.10 -35.36
C LEU A 49 1.34 10.04 -34.77
N GLU A 50 2.05 9.56 -33.74
CA GLU A 50 3.18 10.24 -33.12
C GLU A 50 4.49 9.53 -33.51
N TYR A 51 5.63 10.16 -33.19
CA TYR A 51 6.97 9.65 -33.52
C TYR A 51 7.83 9.67 -32.26
N LEU A 52 8.42 8.53 -31.90
CA LEU A 52 9.33 8.42 -30.73
C LEU A 52 10.66 9.13 -30.99
N ASP A 53 11.14 8.97 -32.22
CA ASP A 53 12.32 9.58 -32.84
C ASP A 53 11.97 9.78 -34.33
N ASP A 54 12.83 10.46 -35.10
CA ASP A 54 12.66 10.82 -36.52
C ASP A 54 12.19 9.70 -37.49
N ASN A 55 12.23 8.42 -37.10
CA ASN A 55 11.89 7.28 -37.96
C ASN A 55 10.97 6.21 -37.35
N THR A 56 10.48 6.36 -36.11
CA THR A 56 9.64 5.32 -35.45
C THR A 56 8.23 5.84 -35.20
N PRO A 57 7.30 5.72 -36.18
CA PRO A 57 5.90 6.08 -36.00
C PRO A 57 5.22 5.10 -35.02
N PHE A 58 4.34 5.63 -34.18
CA PHE A 58 3.46 4.88 -33.30
C PHE A 58 2.09 5.56 -33.23
N THR A 59 1.06 4.82 -32.82
CA THR A 59 -0.25 5.42 -32.55
C THR A 59 -0.34 5.86 -31.09
N ALA A 60 -0.80 7.07 -30.81
CA ALA A 60 -1.19 7.52 -29.49
C ALA A 60 -2.72 7.46 -29.34
N LEU A 61 -3.23 7.08 -28.17
CA LEU A 61 -4.67 7.10 -27.87
C LEU A 61 -4.94 7.96 -26.64
N ASN A 62 -5.59 9.10 -26.85
CA ASN A 62 -5.81 10.13 -25.84
C ASN A 62 -7.32 10.32 -25.60
N ILE A 63 -7.81 9.90 -24.43
CA ILE A 63 -9.19 10.11 -23.97
C ILE A 63 -9.18 11.19 -22.88
N SER A 64 -9.88 12.30 -23.08
CA SER A 64 -10.04 13.35 -22.06
C SER A 64 -11.50 13.68 -21.78
N CYS A 65 -11.84 14.01 -20.53
CA CYS A 65 -13.13 14.56 -20.13
C CYS A 65 -12.92 15.74 -19.18
N GLU A 66 -13.51 16.89 -19.49
CA GLU A 66 -13.35 18.14 -18.74
C GLU A 66 -14.72 18.73 -18.38
N CYS A 67 -15.12 18.63 -17.11
CA CYS A 67 -16.46 19.01 -16.67
C CYS A 67 -16.43 20.21 -15.73
N LYS A 68 -17.27 21.22 -16.01
CA LYS A 68 -17.34 22.46 -15.20
C LYS A 68 -18.04 22.31 -13.85
N ARG A 69 -18.71 21.18 -13.57
CA ARG A 69 -19.63 21.00 -12.42
C ARG A 69 -19.75 19.55 -11.90
N GLY A 70 -18.72 18.72 -11.96
CA GLY A 70 -18.82 17.35 -11.42
C GLY A 70 -19.76 16.43 -12.20
N GLN A 71 -20.03 16.72 -13.48
CA GLN A 71 -20.97 15.94 -14.32
C GLN A 71 -20.54 14.47 -14.39
N ASP A 72 -21.49 13.55 -14.40
CA ASP A 72 -21.20 12.11 -14.56
C ASP A 72 -20.98 11.80 -16.04
N VAL A 73 -19.81 11.24 -16.38
CA VAL A 73 -19.40 11.01 -17.76
C VAL A 73 -19.33 9.54 -18.16
N THR A 74 -19.71 8.58 -17.30
CA THR A 74 -19.56 7.14 -17.63
C THR A 74 -20.21 6.79 -18.98
N SER A 75 -21.44 7.22 -19.23
CA SER A 75 -22.13 6.92 -20.50
C SER A 75 -21.45 7.57 -21.72
N SER A 76 -20.81 8.71 -21.55
CA SER A 76 -20.04 9.38 -22.61
C SER A 76 -18.75 8.62 -22.93
N LEU A 77 -18.02 8.17 -21.89
CA LEU A 77 -16.84 7.32 -22.02
C LEU A 77 -17.18 5.99 -22.71
N GLU A 78 -18.25 5.33 -22.29
CA GLU A 78 -18.69 4.07 -22.89
C GLU A 78 -19.10 4.25 -24.37
N GLN A 79 -19.79 5.34 -24.70
CA GLN A 79 -20.15 5.67 -26.08
C GLN A 79 -18.96 6.08 -26.96
N LEU A 80 -17.88 6.63 -26.39
CA LEU A 80 -16.61 6.85 -27.10
C LEU A 80 -15.96 5.51 -27.43
N ASN A 81 -15.89 4.59 -26.47
CA ASN A 81 -15.33 3.25 -26.66
C ASN A 81 -16.05 2.44 -27.76
N ARG A 82 -17.37 2.63 -27.88
CA ARG A 82 -18.21 2.00 -28.91
C ARG A 82 -18.27 2.79 -30.23
N ALA A 83 -17.60 3.93 -30.35
CA ALA A 83 -17.67 4.77 -31.55
C ALA A 83 -16.79 4.22 -32.68
N SER A 84 -17.42 3.48 -33.61
CA SER A 84 -16.79 2.84 -34.78
C SER A 84 -15.96 3.75 -35.71
N LYS A 85 -15.96 5.07 -35.51
CA LYS A 85 -15.22 6.03 -36.33
C LYS A 85 -13.70 5.97 -36.15
N CYS A 86 -13.18 5.48 -35.03
CA CYS A 86 -11.74 5.24 -34.84
C CYS A 86 -11.36 3.74 -34.88
N ALA A 87 -12.21 2.87 -35.41
CA ALA A 87 -11.99 1.41 -35.39
C ALA A 87 -10.76 0.93 -36.19
N GLY A 88 -10.19 1.77 -37.07
CA GLY A 88 -8.92 1.50 -37.76
C GLY A 88 -7.67 2.05 -37.05
N TRP A 89 -7.84 2.75 -35.93
CA TRP A 89 -6.77 3.38 -35.14
C TRP A 89 -6.58 2.73 -33.77
N ILE A 90 -7.65 2.16 -33.21
CA ILE A 90 -7.62 1.43 -31.94
C ILE A 90 -7.17 -0.01 -32.25
N PRO A 91 -6.08 -0.52 -31.64
CA PRO A 91 -5.63 -1.89 -31.85
C PRO A 91 -6.72 -2.86 -31.37
N SER A 92 -6.97 -3.89 -32.17
CA SER A 92 -7.92 -4.95 -31.86
C SER A 92 -7.27 -6.12 -31.11
N SER A 93 -5.94 -6.19 -31.14
CA SER A 93 -5.10 -7.23 -30.57
C SER A 93 -3.75 -6.67 -30.14
N ALA A 94 -3.04 -7.38 -29.25
CA ALA A 94 -1.65 -7.05 -28.89
C ALA A 94 -0.65 -7.25 -30.06
N SER A 95 -1.09 -7.82 -31.18
CA SER A 95 -0.31 -8.04 -32.41
C SER A 95 -0.47 -6.95 -33.48
N ASP A 96 -1.37 -5.98 -33.26
CA ASP A 96 -1.59 -4.84 -34.17
C ASP A 96 -0.46 -3.79 -34.05
N PRO A 97 -0.29 -2.87 -35.04
CA PRO A 97 0.76 -1.85 -35.01
C PRO A 97 0.80 -1.06 -33.69
N LYS A 98 1.99 -0.99 -33.09
CA LYS A 98 2.19 -0.64 -31.68
C LYS A 98 1.61 0.74 -31.33
N VAL A 99 0.59 0.75 -30.46
CA VAL A 99 0.22 1.94 -29.71
C VAL A 99 1.25 2.09 -28.59
N ASN A 100 2.12 3.10 -28.66
CA ASN A 100 3.19 3.23 -27.67
C ASN A 100 2.69 3.90 -26.38
N SER A 101 1.68 4.76 -26.46
CA SER A 101 1.13 5.50 -25.31
C SER A 101 -0.39 5.60 -25.37
N SER A 102 -1.04 5.42 -24.22
CA SER A 102 -2.48 5.59 -24.00
C SER A 102 -2.72 6.45 -22.78
N THR A 103 -3.50 7.53 -22.90
CA THR A 103 -3.78 8.48 -21.81
C THR A 103 -5.27 8.60 -21.55
N LEU A 104 -5.68 8.50 -20.29
CA LEU A 104 -7.02 8.82 -19.80
C LEU A 104 -6.96 10.00 -18.82
N TYR A 105 -7.56 11.13 -19.21
CA TYR A 105 -7.49 12.40 -18.48
C TYR A 105 -8.90 12.85 -18.03
N ILE A 106 -9.19 12.84 -16.73
CA ILE A 106 -10.51 13.15 -16.18
C ILE A 106 -10.41 14.32 -15.21
N VAL A 107 -10.96 15.50 -15.57
CA VAL A 107 -10.86 16.72 -14.76
C VAL A 107 -12.22 17.30 -14.44
N GLY A 108 -12.50 17.49 -13.15
CA GLY A 108 -13.75 18.08 -12.67
C GLY A 108 -15.01 17.24 -12.96
N CYS A 109 -14.87 16.03 -13.50
CA CYS A 109 -15.94 15.10 -13.84
C CYS A 109 -16.12 14.01 -12.76
N SER A 110 -17.29 13.38 -12.73
CA SER A 110 -17.53 12.14 -11.98
C SER A 110 -17.57 10.91 -12.91
N ILE A 111 -17.31 9.73 -12.35
CA ILE A 111 -17.67 8.41 -12.90
C ILE A 111 -18.50 7.69 -11.82
N ARG A 112 -19.83 7.63 -11.97
CA ARG A 112 -20.75 7.21 -10.88
C ARG A 112 -21.51 5.91 -11.15
N ALA A 113 -22.15 5.79 -12.31
CA ALA A 113 -23.02 4.66 -12.67
C ALA A 113 -22.30 3.71 -13.62
N GLU A 114 -22.12 2.47 -13.17
CA GLU A 114 -21.10 1.51 -13.65
C GLU A 114 -19.66 2.07 -13.54
N PRO A 115 -18.68 1.26 -13.09
CA PRO A 115 -17.31 1.73 -12.94
C PRO A 115 -16.65 2.00 -14.31
N LEU A 116 -15.54 2.75 -14.33
CA LEU A 116 -14.75 3.08 -15.54
C LEU A 116 -14.67 1.85 -16.45
N PRO A 117 -15.32 1.82 -17.63
CA PRO A 117 -15.63 0.55 -18.29
C PRO A 117 -14.38 -0.29 -18.52
N ALA A 118 -14.43 -1.57 -18.14
CA ALA A 118 -13.28 -2.47 -18.30
C ALA A 118 -12.75 -2.45 -19.74
N SER A 119 -13.64 -2.39 -20.74
CA SER A 119 -13.29 -2.27 -22.16
C SER A 119 -12.48 -1.02 -22.54
N VAL A 120 -12.59 0.09 -21.79
CA VAL A 120 -11.75 1.27 -21.97
C VAL A 120 -10.36 1.00 -21.40
N LEU A 121 -10.28 0.38 -20.21
CA LEU A 121 -9.00 -0.03 -19.63
C LEU A 121 -8.30 -1.12 -20.46
N ASP A 122 -9.05 -2.06 -21.06
CA ASP A 122 -8.54 -3.08 -21.96
C ASP A 122 -7.85 -2.43 -23.17
N GLN A 123 -8.52 -1.50 -23.86
CA GLN A 123 -7.95 -0.77 -25.00
C GLN A 123 -6.71 0.04 -24.61
N LEU A 124 -6.76 0.75 -23.49
CA LEU A 124 -5.65 1.56 -22.99
C LEU A 124 -4.45 0.70 -22.52
N ARG A 125 -4.69 -0.58 -22.17
CA ARG A 125 -3.66 -1.58 -21.80
C ARG A 125 -3.00 -2.30 -22.98
N LEU A 126 -3.50 -2.15 -24.22
CA LEU A 126 -2.84 -2.66 -25.43
C LEU A 126 -1.63 -1.80 -25.86
N THR A 127 -0.87 -1.28 -24.89
CA THR A 127 0.17 -0.27 -25.09
C THR A 127 1.45 -0.57 -24.33
N ASN A 128 2.53 0.14 -24.66
CA ASN A 128 3.76 0.12 -23.86
C ASN A 128 3.67 1.03 -22.63
N ARG A 129 2.82 2.08 -22.65
CA ARG A 129 2.65 3.04 -21.56
C ARG A 129 1.19 3.45 -21.42
N LEU A 130 0.64 3.24 -20.23
CA LEU A 130 -0.70 3.66 -19.83
C LEU A 130 -0.60 4.81 -18.82
N GLU A 131 -1.18 5.96 -19.15
CA GLU A 131 -1.31 7.10 -18.26
C GLU A 131 -2.78 7.29 -17.82
N LEU A 132 -3.01 7.36 -16.52
CA LEU A 132 -4.30 7.69 -15.92
C LEU A 132 -4.11 8.95 -15.09
N PHE A 133 -4.79 10.04 -15.45
CA PHE A 133 -4.79 11.29 -14.69
C PHE A 133 -6.22 11.64 -14.29
N VAL A 134 -6.45 11.82 -12.99
CA VAL A 134 -7.75 12.19 -12.44
C VAL A 134 -7.56 13.36 -11.49
N GLN A 135 -8.22 14.48 -11.76
CA GLN A 135 -8.12 15.69 -10.93
C GLN A 135 -9.49 16.26 -10.62
N ASP A 136 -9.66 16.78 -9.40
CA ASP A 136 -10.87 17.47 -8.94
C ASP A 136 -12.14 16.63 -9.14
N SER A 137 -12.03 15.29 -9.10
CA SER A 137 -13.15 14.38 -9.34
C SER A 137 -13.93 14.17 -8.04
N PRO A 138 -15.18 14.69 -7.93
CA PRO A 138 -15.96 14.56 -6.69
C PRO A 138 -16.46 13.13 -6.46
N LYS A 139 -16.34 12.24 -7.46
CA LYS A 139 -16.60 10.81 -7.35
C LYS A 139 -16.02 10.05 -8.54
N PHE A 140 -15.00 9.24 -8.29
CA PHE A 140 -14.36 8.36 -9.26
C PHE A 140 -14.54 6.89 -8.87
N ARG A 141 -14.82 6.02 -9.85
CA ARG A 141 -15.06 4.58 -9.65
C ARG A 141 -14.28 3.77 -10.68
N LEU A 142 -13.30 3.00 -10.21
CA LEU A 142 -12.53 2.06 -11.01
C LEU A 142 -13.26 0.73 -11.17
N SER A 143 -13.10 0.07 -12.31
CA SER A 143 -13.58 -1.32 -12.53
C SER A 143 -12.60 -2.31 -11.96
N ARG A 144 -13.09 -3.44 -11.43
CA ARG A 144 -12.22 -4.60 -11.17
C ARG A 144 -11.70 -5.12 -12.50
N TYR A 145 -10.41 -5.42 -12.57
CA TYR A 145 -9.76 -5.92 -13.77
C TYR A 145 -9.25 -7.34 -13.49
N ILE A 146 -9.89 -8.34 -14.10
CA ILE A 146 -9.62 -9.77 -13.87
C ILE A 146 -9.01 -10.44 -15.12
N HIS A 147 -8.85 -9.70 -16.22
CA HIS A 147 -8.30 -10.23 -17.45
C HIS A 147 -6.79 -10.45 -17.31
N GLN A 148 -6.39 -11.72 -17.16
CA GLN A 148 -5.02 -12.13 -17.42
C GLN A 148 -4.76 -11.98 -18.93
N PRO A 149 -3.80 -11.14 -19.35
CA PRO A 149 -3.35 -11.16 -20.74
C PRO A 149 -2.70 -12.52 -21.00
N GLU A 150 -3.12 -13.19 -22.06
CA GLU A 150 -2.63 -14.53 -22.40
C GLU A 150 -1.15 -14.45 -22.84
N SER A 151 -0.23 -14.70 -21.90
CA SER A 151 1.17 -15.00 -22.19
C SER A 151 1.97 -13.93 -22.97
N THR A 152 1.53 -12.67 -23.00
CA THR A 152 2.30 -11.59 -23.64
C THR A 152 3.40 -11.07 -22.73
N THR A 153 4.64 -11.09 -23.21
CA THR A 153 5.81 -10.46 -22.56
C THR A 153 5.71 -8.93 -22.46
N ASP A 154 4.82 -8.34 -23.25
CA ASP A 154 4.73 -6.92 -23.51
C ASP A 154 3.51 -6.35 -22.72
N LEU A 155 3.65 -6.25 -21.39
CA LEU A 155 2.72 -5.52 -20.53
C LEU A 155 3.09 -4.02 -20.52
N PRO A 156 2.12 -3.09 -20.40
CA PRO A 156 2.41 -1.66 -20.27
C PRO A 156 3.20 -1.33 -19.00
N GLU A 157 3.91 -0.20 -19.02
CA GLU A 157 4.18 0.59 -17.81
C GLU A 157 2.95 1.45 -17.46
N LEU A 158 2.55 1.51 -16.19
CA LEU A 158 1.43 2.30 -15.72
C LEU A 158 1.89 3.56 -14.97
N HIS A 159 1.43 4.73 -15.38
CA HIS A 159 1.49 5.96 -14.58
C HIS A 159 0.07 6.37 -14.19
N ALA A 160 -0.27 6.34 -12.90
CA ALA A 160 -1.59 6.75 -12.41
C ALA A 160 -1.47 7.89 -11.39
N THR A 161 -2.10 9.03 -11.64
CA THR A 161 -2.06 10.21 -10.78
C THR A 161 -3.48 10.65 -10.45
N PHE A 162 -3.79 10.76 -9.17
CA PHE A 162 -5.06 11.23 -8.64
C PHE A 162 -4.80 12.46 -7.77
N ILE A 163 -5.48 13.58 -8.02
CA ILE A 163 -5.31 14.84 -7.29
C ILE A 163 -6.69 15.33 -6.83
N ASN A 164 -6.83 15.71 -5.55
CA ASN A 164 -8.05 16.30 -4.98
C ASN A 164 -9.34 15.54 -5.38
N SER A 165 -9.30 14.21 -5.31
CA SER A 165 -10.32 13.33 -5.91
C SER A 165 -10.85 12.30 -4.92
N ASN A 166 -12.15 11.98 -5.02
CA ASN A 166 -12.82 10.96 -4.21
C ASN A 166 -12.91 9.63 -4.98
N VAL A 167 -11.95 8.74 -4.76
CA VAL A 167 -11.88 7.39 -5.34
C VAL A 167 -12.68 6.43 -4.46
N SER A 168 -13.85 5.97 -4.94
CA SER A 168 -14.73 5.11 -4.13
C SER A 168 -14.04 3.80 -3.71
N SER A 169 -13.26 3.21 -4.60
CA SER A 169 -12.44 2.02 -4.33
C SER A 169 -11.34 1.85 -5.37
N ILE A 170 -10.24 1.20 -4.98
CA ILE A 170 -9.25 0.63 -5.88
C ILE A 170 -9.46 -0.90 -5.85
N PRO A 171 -10.23 -1.46 -6.80
CA PRO A 171 -10.50 -2.90 -6.86
C PRO A 171 -9.29 -3.72 -7.33
N GLU A 172 -9.39 -5.05 -7.16
CA GLU A 172 -8.38 -6.02 -7.60
C GLU A 172 -7.93 -5.81 -9.06
N GLY A 173 -6.61 -5.95 -9.26
CA GLY A 173 -5.95 -5.99 -10.57
C GLY A 173 -5.91 -4.67 -11.35
N VAL A 174 -6.72 -3.66 -11.01
CA VAL A 174 -6.93 -2.49 -11.88
C VAL A 174 -5.68 -1.62 -12.06
N LEU A 175 -4.84 -1.52 -11.02
CA LEU A 175 -3.50 -0.88 -11.07
C LEU A 175 -2.35 -1.93 -11.03
N GLY A 176 -2.70 -3.21 -11.12
CA GLY A 176 -1.79 -4.35 -11.11
C GLY A 176 -1.54 -4.92 -12.51
N ASN A 177 -0.79 -6.03 -12.57
CA ASN A 177 -0.54 -6.79 -13.80
C ASN A 177 0.01 -5.93 -14.96
N VAL A 178 1.15 -5.29 -14.71
CA VAL A 178 1.87 -4.35 -15.59
C VAL A 178 3.39 -4.51 -15.40
N ASN A 179 4.20 -4.17 -16.40
CA ASN A 179 5.67 -4.31 -16.35
C ASN A 179 6.35 -3.30 -15.41
N GLY A 180 5.63 -2.25 -15.02
CA GLY A 180 6.02 -1.30 -13.97
C GLY A 180 4.85 -0.40 -13.62
N ALA A 181 4.88 0.23 -12.44
CA ALA A 181 3.83 1.16 -12.05
C ALA A 181 4.38 2.35 -11.24
N LYS A 182 3.91 3.55 -11.53
CA LYS A 182 4.07 4.75 -10.69
C LYS A 182 2.68 5.28 -10.38
N VAL A 183 2.26 5.17 -9.13
CA VAL A 183 0.90 5.52 -8.69
C VAL A 183 1.02 6.62 -7.64
N SER A 184 0.39 7.77 -7.87
CA SER A 184 0.37 8.91 -6.95
C SER A 184 -1.07 9.29 -6.62
N LEU A 185 -1.37 9.45 -5.34
CA LEU A 185 -2.63 9.99 -4.84
C LEU A 185 -2.31 11.17 -3.93
N GLU A 186 -2.77 12.36 -4.29
CA GLU A 186 -2.51 13.63 -3.61
C GLU A 186 -3.82 14.30 -3.21
N ASP A 187 -3.95 14.70 -1.94
CA ASP A 187 -5.17 15.30 -1.36
C ASP A 187 -6.46 14.50 -1.63
N CYS A 188 -6.35 13.18 -1.79
CA CYS A 188 -7.44 12.32 -2.19
C CYS A 188 -8.22 11.74 -1.00
N GLN A 189 -9.46 11.31 -1.28
CA GLN A 189 -10.19 10.38 -0.42
C GLN A 189 -10.29 9.04 -1.14
N VAL A 190 -9.89 7.96 -0.47
CA VAL A 190 -10.05 6.59 -0.94
C VAL A 190 -10.99 5.86 0.00
N GLY A 191 -12.05 5.26 -0.53
CA GLY A 191 -12.91 4.38 0.25
C GLY A 191 -12.14 3.10 0.63
N VAL A 192 -12.15 2.12 -0.27
CA VAL A 192 -11.52 0.82 -0.03
C VAL A 192 -10.40 0.56 -1.03
N ILE A 193 -9.21 0.21 -0.54
CA ILE A 193 -8.22 -0.49 -1.36
C ILE A 193 -8.48 -1.99 -1.14
N GLU A 194 -9.01 -2.64 -2.17
CA GLU A 194 -9.47 -4.02 -2.10
C GLU A 194 -8.29 -5.01 -2.03
N SER A 195 -8.61 -6.26 -1.68
CA SER A 195 -7.65 -7.35 -1.79
C SER A 195 -7.10 -7.43 -3.20
N ARG A 196 -5.78 -7.60 -3.33
CA ARG A 196 -5.07 -7.76 -4.61
C ARG A 196 -5.23 -6.56 -5.57
N ALA A 197 -5.46 -5.35 -5.02
CA ALA A 197 -5.48 -4.10 -5.77
C ALA A 197 -4.13 -3.80 -6.45
N PHE A 198 -3.03 -4.04 -5.73
CA PHE A 198 -1.66 -3.89 -6.21
C PHE A 198 -0.92 -5.24 -6.12
N SER A 199 -1.17 -6.12 -7.10
CA SER A 199 -0.58 -7.46 -7.17
C SER A 199 -0.36 -7.92 -8.62
N GLU A 200 0.06 -9.18 -8.79
CA GLU A 200 0.26 -9.84 -10.09
C GLU A 200 1.32 -9.17 -10.99
N TYR A 201 2.25 -8.42 -10.39
CA TYR A 201 3.38 -7.85 -11.13
C TYR A 201 4.44 -8.93 -11.46
N PRO A 202 5.11 -8.84 -12.62
CA PRO A 202 6.33 -9.61 -12.89
C PRO A 202 7.39 -9.39 -11.80
N GLN A 203 8.20 -10.41 -11.51
CA GLN A 203 9.23 -10.32 -10.45
C GLN A 203 10.27 -9.20 -10.70
N HIS A 204 10.47 -8.80 -11.96
CA HIS A 204 11.39 -7.74 -12.36
C HIS A 204 10.74 -6.34 -12.43
N ALA A 205 9.42 -6.24 -12.30
CA ALA A 205 8.71 -4.97 -12.39
C ALA A 205 9.05 -4.05 -11.21
N SER A 206 9.17 -2.75 -11.47
CA SER A 206 9.33 -1.73 -10.43
C SER A 206 8.01 -1.02 -10.21
N VAL A 207 7.53 -1.03 -8.97
CA VAL A 207 6.26 -0.41 -8.56
C VAL A 207 6.52 0.63 -7.47
N ASN A 208 6.17 1.88 -7.71
CA ASN A 208 6.24 2.95 -6.72
C ASN A 208 4.83 3.51 -6.49
N ILE A 209 4.35 3.47 -5.24
CA ILE A 209 3.03 3.96 -4.86
C ILE A 209 3.19 5.03 -3.78
N THR A 210 2.75 6.24 -4.07
CA THR A 210 2.81 7.40 -3.17
C THR A 210 1.40 7.86 -2.82
N PHE A 211 1.13 7.99 -1.51
CA PHE A 211 -0.07 8.62 -0.96
C PHE A 211 0.36 9.88 -0.20
N LEU A 212 0.08 11.05 -0.76
CA LEU A 212 0.32 12.35 -0.14
C LEU A 212 -1.00 12.93 0.36
N ASN A 213 -1.07 13.25 1.66
CA ASN A 213 -2.23 13.81 2.33
C ASN A 213 -3.58 13.12 2.00
N THR A 214 -3.55 11.80 1.80
CA THR A 214 -4.70 11.03 1.31
C THR A 214 -5.37 10.27 2.45
N ASP A 215 -6.70 10.39 2.55
CA ASP A 215 -7.53 9.73 3.57
C ASP A 215 -8.11 8.41 3.01
N ILE A 216 -7.65 7.27 3.55
CA ILE A 216 -8.06 5.91 3.18
C ILE A 216 -9.01 5.35 4.25
N THR A 217 -10.20 4.86 3.87
CA THR A 217 -11.15 4.28 4.83
C THR A 217 -10.78 2.84 5.21
N THR A 218 -10.36 2.00 4.26
CA THR A 218 -9.92 0.63 4.57
C THR A 218 -8.88 0.11 3.58
N LEU A 219 -7.79 -0.45 4.12
CA LEU A 219 -6.88 -1.33 3.40
C LEU A 219 -7.28 -2.79 3.67
N LYS A 220 -7.68 -3.53 2.64
CA LYS A 220 -8.07 -4.93 2.76
C LYS A 220 -6.89 -5.89 2.86
N MET A 221 -7.20 -7.14 3.22
CA MET A 221 -6.22 -8.22 3.31
C MET A 221 -5.52 -8.43 1.97
N VAL A 222 -4.18 -8.46 1.97
CA VAL A 222 -3.32 -8.55 0.78
C VAL A 222 -3.67 -7.47 -0.27
N ALA A 223 -3.92 -6.23 0.16
CA ALA A 223 -4.11 -5.09 -0.74
C ALA A 223 -2.84 -4.79 -1.56
N PHE A 224 -1.67 -4.94 -0.96
CA PHE A 224 -0.35 -4.82 -1.59
C PHE A 224 0.37 -6.17 -1.56
N GLU A 225 0.73 -6.69 -2.74
CA GLU A 225 1.55 -7.89 -2.96
C GLU A 225 2.62 -7.54 -4.00
N LEU A 226 3.75 -7.00 -3.53
CA LEU A 226 4.65 -6.22 -4.38
C LEU A 226 5.98 -6.93 -4.70
N PRO A 227 6.52 -6.79 -5.94
CA PRO A 227 7.79 -7.39 -6.32
C PRO A 227 8.99 -6.74 -5.61
N PRO A 228 10.15 -7.43 -5.51
CA PRO A 228 11.24 -7.08 -4.60
C PRO A 228 11.88 -5.69 -4.76
N SER A 229 11.66 -4.98 -5.87
CA SER A 229 12.18 -3.64 -6.18
C SER A 229 11.16 -2.52 -5.93
N SER A 230 10.03 -2.82 -5.30
CA SER A 230 8.89 -1.89 -5.16
C SER A 230 8.90 -1.06 -3.89
N GLU A 231 8.24 0.09 -3.92
CA GLU A 231 8.19 1.03 -2.81
C GLU A 231 6.77 1.56 -2.58
N VAL A 232 6.35 1.66 -1.32
CA VAL A 232 5.11 2.34 -0.92
C VAL A 232 5.45 3.42 0.09
N THR A 233 4.98 4.64 -0.17
CA THR A 233 5.22 5.81 0.67
C THR A 233 3.89 6.48 1.00
N MET A 234 3.61 6.72 2.28
CA MET A 234 2.42 7.44 2.77
C MET A 234 2.90 8.63 3.62
N ILE A 235 2.53 9.85 3.23
CA ILE A 235 2.95 11.10 3.88
C ILE A 235 1.70 11.91 4.24
N GLY A 236 1.46 12.14 5.53
CA GLY A 236 0.24 12.76 6.03
C GLY A 236 -1.00 11.88 5.81
N GLY A 237 -2.18 12.52 5.78
CA GLY A 237 -3.45 11.81 5.55
C GLY A 237 -3.79 10.80 6.65
N ARG A 238 -4.65 9.83 6.30
CA ARG A 238 -5.25 8.90 7.27
C ARG A 238 -5.43 7.50 6.71
N VAL A 239 -5.36 6.50 7.56
CA VAL A 239 -5.82 5.13 7.27
C VAL A 239 -6.73 4.67 8.40
N LEU A 240 -8.06 4.67 8.20
CA LEU A 240 -9.00 4.34 9.30
C LEU A 240 -8.90 2.88 9.74
N ALA A 241 -8.76 1.93 8.83
CA ALA A 241 -8.57 0.51 9.14
C ALA A 241 -7.56 -0.16 8.21
N TRP A 242 -6.63 -0.93 8.79
CA TRP A 242 -5.67 -1.76 8.08
C TRP A 242 -5.91 -3.23 8.45
N ASP A 243 -6.52 -3.98 7.52
CA ASP A 243 -6.88 -5.39 7.72
C ASP A 243 -5.64 -6.32 7.71
N ARG A 244 -5.82 -7.55 8.19
CA ARG A 244 -4.75 -8.56 8.32
C ARG A 244 -4.03 -8.79 7.00
N SER A 245 -2.71 -8.89 7.02
CA SER A 245 -1.84 -9.07 5.84
C SER A 245 -2.08 -8.07 4.71
N GLY A 246 -2.58 -6.87 5.00
CA GLY A 246 -2.85 -5.84 4.00
C GLY A 246 -1.62 -5.42 3.19
N TYR A 247 -0.40 -5.58 3.72
CA TYR A 247 0.85 -5.32 3.01
C TYR A 247 1.81 -6.52 3.08
N THR A 248 2.30 -6.98 1.92
CA THR A 248 3.30 -8.04 1.79
C THR A 248 4.23 -7.79 0.59
N GLY A 249 5.54 -8.04 0.75
CA GLY A 249 6.55 -7.84 -0.29
C GLY A 249 7.11 -6.40 -0.40
N GLY A 250 7.69 -6.07 -1.56
CA GLY A 250 8.36 -4.79 -1.83
C GLY A 250 9.76 -4.65 -1.19
N ALA A 251 10.51 -3.65 -1.65
CA ALA A 251 11.75 -3.16 -1.03
C ALA A 251 11.45 -2.26 0.18
N ARG A 252 10.55 -1.27 0.04
CA ARG A 252 10.36 -0.21 1.04
C ARG A 252 8.88 0.07 1.35
N LEU A 253 8.56 0.18 2.63
CA LEU A 253 7.31 0.74 3.14
C LEU A 253 7.64 1.92 4.08
N GLU A 254 7.23 3.13 3.71
CA GLU A 254 7.47 4.37 4.47
C GLU A 254 6.16 5.04 4.85
N LEU A 255 5.93 5.24 6.15
CA LEU A 255 4.78 5.92 6.73
C LEU A 255 5.28 7.14 7.50
N ARG A 256 4.84 8.35 7.13
CA ARG A 256 5.31 9.61 7.73
C ARG A 256 4.17 10.56 8.06
N GLY A 257 3.97 10.87 9.34
CA GLY A 257 2.92 11.78 9.79
C GLY A 257 1.49 11.27 9.54
N VAL A 258 1.32 9.97 9.28
CA VAL A 258 0.02 9.35 8.95
C VAL A 258 -0.81 9.16 10.22
N ILE A 259 -2.10 9.45 10.16
CA ILE A 259 -3.06 9.16 11.23
C ILE A 259 -3.73 7.81 10.96
N ILE A 260 -3.48 6.80 11.78
CA ILE A 260 -4.01 5.45 11.59
C ILE A 260 -5.07 5.17 12.66
N GLY A 261 -6.26 4.75 12.26
CA GLY A 261 -7.33 4.35 13.18
C GLY A 261 -6.97 3.03 13.85
N ARG A 262 -7.00 1.92 13.09
CA ARG A 262 -6.69 0.58 13.61
C ARG A 262 -5.73 -0.19 12.71
N ILE A 263 -4.71 -0.82 13.31
CA ILE A 263 -3.85 -1.82 12.67
C ILE A 263 -4.17 -3.20 13.27
N LEU A 264 -4.68 -4.14 12.44
CA LEU A 264 -4.97 -5.51 12.88
C LEU A 264 -3.71 -6.38 13.00
N GLY A 265 -3.83 -7.50 13.72
CA GLY A 265 -2.77 -8.51 13.80
C GLY A 265 -2.35 -9.02 12.41
N TYR A 266 -1.03 -9.11 12.20
CA TYR A 266 -0.35 -9.43 10.94
C TYR A 266 -0.64 -8.48 9.76
N ALA A 267 -1.14 -7.25 9.98
CA ALA A 267 -1.47 -6.30 8.90
C ALA A 267 -0.29 -5.97 7.96
N ILE A 268 0.93 -5.90 8.50
CA ILE A 268 2.15 -5.60 7.73
C ILE A 268 3.12 -6.77 7.86
N ASN A 269 3.45 -7.43 6.75
CA ASN A 269 4.50 -8.45 6.72
C ASN A 269 5.87 -7.81 6.45
N LEU A 270 6.77 -7.93 7.41
CA LEU A 270 8.16 -7.47 7.32
C LEU A 270 9.06 -8.51 6.62
N TYR A 271 8.60 -9.74 6.44
CA TYR A 271 9.36 -10.76 5.71
C TYR A 271 9.42 -10.39 4.22
N GLY A 272 10.63 -10.37 3.66
CA GLY A 272 10.89 -9.94 2.28
C GLY A 272 11.01 -8.42 2.07
N LEU A 273 10.77 -7.60 3.11
CA LEU A 273 10.92 -6.14 3.05
C LEU A 273 12.37 -5.73 3.35
N GLN A 274 12.95 -4.81 2.57
CA GLN A 274 14.29 -4.27 2.82
C GLN A 274 14.28 -3.10 3.82
N SER A 275 13.24 -2.26 3.82
CA SER A 275 13.09 -1.18 4.79
C SER A 275 11.64 -0.91 5.19
N PHE A 276 11.37 -0.94 6.50
CA PHE A 276 10.14 -0.42 7.08
C PHE A 276 10.43 0.88 7.84
N THR A 277 9.75 1.97 7.50
CA THR A 277 9.86 3.23 8.24
C THR A 277 8.48 3.69 8.67
N MET A 278 8.33 3.99 9.96
CA MET A 278 7.13 4.60 10.54
C MET A 278 7.58 5.77 11.42
N THR A 279 7.35 7.00 10.97
CA THR A 279 7.86 8.21 11.62
C THR A 279 6.78 9.27 11.85
N GLY A 280 6.65 9.77 13.08
CA GLY A 280 5.70 10.85 13.41
C GLY A 280 4.22 10.48 13.24
N CYS A 281 3.89 9.20 13.10
CA CYS A 281 2.53 8.73 12.88
C CYS A 281 1.74 8.71 14.20
N THR A 282 0.42 8.90 14.13
CA THR A 282 -0.49 8.76 15.28
C THR A 282 -1.42 7.58 15.05
N VAL A 283 -1.44 6.60 15.94
CA VAL A 283 -2.23 5.37 15.81
C VAL A 283 -3.23 5.28 16.95
N ALA A 284 -4.53 5.14 16.67
CA ALA A 284 -5.52 5.02 17.73
C ALA A 284 -5.51 3.61 18.37
N GLU A 285 -5.34 2.55 17.57
CA GLU A 285 -5.27 1.16 18.04
C GLU A 285 -4.31 0.29 17.22
N VAL A 286 -3.39 -0.43 17.87
CA VAL A 286 -2.54 -1.46 17.26
C VAL A 286 -2.66 -2.78 18.02
N LEU A 287 -3.06 -3.85 17.34
CA LEU A 287 -3.33 -5.16 17.95
C LEU A 287 -2.07 -6.03 18.08
N SER A 288 -2.17 -7.15 18.80
CA SER A 288 -1.07 -8.13 18.94
C SER A 288 -0.59 -8.61 17.57
N GLU A 289 0.73 -8.75 17.43
CA GLU A 289 1.42 -9.19 16.21
C GLU A 289 1.10 -8.37 14.95
N ALA A 290 0.69 -7.10 15.09
CA ALA A 290 0.38 -6.20 13.97
C ALA A 290 1.47 -6.16 12.89
N LEU A 291 2.74 -6.25 13.31
CA LEU A 291 3.87 -6.54 12.41
C LEU A 291 4.17 -8.04 12.42
N ALA A 292 4.03 -8.68 11.26
CA ALA A 292 4.36 -10.09 11.04
C ALA A 292 5.79 -10.26 10.50
N TYR A 293 6.38 -11.44 10.73
CA TYR A 293 7.55 -11.91 9.99
C TYR A 293 7.30 -13.36 9.54
N SER A 294 6.61 -13.55 8.40
CA SER A 294 6.27 -14.89 7.91
C SER A 294 6.59 -15.09 6.45
N SER A 295 7.24 -16.23 6.16
CA SER A 295 7.55 -16.67 4.79
C SER A 295 6.37 -17.27 4.04
N ARG A 296 5.31 -17.68 4.75
CA ARG A 296 4.15 -18.38 4.16
C ARG A 296 3.23 -17.48 3.33
N THR A 297 3.42 -16.17 3.40
CA THR A 297 2.54 -15.13 2.85
C THR A 297 3.24 -14.25 1.79
N LEU A 298 4.33 -14.73 1.18
CA LEU A 298 4.99 -14.10 0.04
C LEU A 298 4.93 -14.97 -1.22
N PRO A 299 4.56 -14.43 -2.40
CA PRO A 299 4.82 -15.09 -3.68
C PRO A 299 6.32 -15.07 -4.05
N TYR A 300 7.08 -14.06 -3.62
CA TYR A 300 8.51 -13.90 -3.97
C TYR A 300 9.49 -14.55 -2.96
N GLY A 301 8.98 -15.16 -1.89
CA GLY A 301 9.58 -16.28 -1.15
C GLY A 301 10.97 -16.17 -0.52
N LYS A 302 11.66 -15.01 -0.54
CA LYS A 302 13.04 -14.88 -0.04
C LYS A 302 13.19 -13.78 1.00
N GLU A 303 13.88 -14.12 2.09
CA GLU A 303 14.31 -13.19 3.12
C GLU A 303 15.31 -12.16 2.56
N MET A 304 15.06 -10.88 2.82
CA MET A 304 15.98 -9.81 2.47
C MET A 304 17.16 -9.78 3.45
N LYS A 305 18.35 -10.15 2.96
CA LYS A 305 19.57 -10.28 3.78
C LYS A 305 20.00 -9.01 4.51
N ASN A 306 19.54 -7.82 4.09
CA ASN A 306 19.87 -6.50 4.64
C ASN A 306 18.60 -5.71 4.97
N ASN A 307 17.67 -6.30 5.74
CA ASN A 307 16.43 -5.64 6.12
C ASN A 307 16.61 -4.68 7.31
N SER A 308 15.82 -3.60 7.32
CA SER A 308 15.88 -2.52 8.31
C SER A 308 14.48 -2.11 8.77
N ALA A 309 14.37 -1.63 10.01
CA ALA A 309 13.15 -1.00 10.49
C ALA A 309 13.44 0.23 11.36
N VAL A 310 12.72 1.32 11.11
CA VAL A 310 12.80 2.58 11.85
C VAL A 310 11.41 2.95 12.37
N LEU A 311 11.25 2.95 13.69
CA LEU A 311 10.04 3.45 14.35
C LEU A 311 10.44 4.66 15.21
N ALA A 312 10.08 5.86 14.75
CA ALA A 312 10.55 7.12 15.32
C ALA A 312 9.44 8.16 15.58
N GLY A 313 9.31 8.69 16.79
CA GLY A 313 8.42 9.83 17.06
C GLY A 313 6.92 9.53 16.93
N ASN A 314 6.50 8.26 16.93
CA ASN A 314 5.10 7.88 16.76
C ASN A 314 4.32 7.99 18.08
N THR A 315 3.00 8.14 18.00
CA THR A 315 2.09 8.11 19.16
C THR A 315 1.06 7.00 18.99
N PHE A 316 0.96 6.09 19.96
CA PHE A 316 0.01 4.98 20.00
C PHE A 316 -0.96 5.21 21.16
N MET A 317 -2.24 5.44 20.87
CA MET A 317 -3.25 5.71 21.89
C MET A 317 -3.61 4.42 22.65
N THR A 318 -3.82 3.33 21.92
CA THR A 318 -3.95 1.97 22.47
C THR A 318 -3.04 1.02 21.68
N ALA A 319 -2.23 0.23 22.38
CA ALA A 319 -1.36 -0.78 21.76
C ALA A 319 -1.38 -2.09 22.55
N SER A 320 -1.38 -3.21 21.86
CA SER A 320 -0.95 -4.48 22.45
C SER A 320 0.55 -4.39 22.76
N GLY A 321 0.98 -4.83 23.94
CA GLY A 321 2.41 -4.98 24.26
C GLY A 321 3.13 -5.93 23.28
N GLU A 322 2.38 -6.86 22.69
CA GLU A 322 2.86 -7.84 21.72
C GLU A 322 2.78 -7.36 20.24
N ALA A 323 2.33 -6.13 19.97
CA ALA A 323 2.14 -5.61 18.60
C ALA A 323 3.40 -5.65 17.72
N PHE A 324 4.58 -5.59 18.34
CA PHE A 324 5.87 -5.36 17.68
C PHE A 324 6.86 -6.52 17.85
N LEU A 325 6.43 -7.68 18.37
CA LEU A 325 7.27 -8.84 18.70
C LEU A 325 8.21 -9.30 17.57
N ASN A 326 7.84 -9.09 16.32
CA ASN A 326 8.60 -9.57 15.17
C ASN A 326 9.65 -8.57 14.64
N LEU A 327 9.79 -7.39 15.25
CA LEU A 327 10.81 -6.41 14.83
C LEU A 327 12.24 -6.91 15.04
N CYS A 328 12.48 -7.78 16.02
CA CYS A 328 13.78 -8.38 16.26
C CYS A 328 14.38 -9.13 15.05
N PHE A 329 13.56 -9.52 14.05
CA PHE A 329 14.03 -10.21 12.85
C PHE A 329 14.68 -9.27 11.82
N VAL A 330 14.47 -7.95 11.86
CA VAL A 330 15.08 -7.01 10.89
C VAL A 330 16.51 -6.66 11.30
N ASN A 331 17.53 -6.77 10.44
CA ASN A 331 18.94 -6.58 10.83
C ASN A 331 19.15 -5.27 11.62
N ASP A 332 18.82 -4.15 10.98
CA ASP A 332 19.04 -2.82 11.53
C ASP A 332 17.73 -2.26 12.08
N LEU A 333 17.55 -2.33 13.40
CA LEU A 333 16.37 -1.85 14.11
C LEU A 333 16.68 -0.54 14.84
N VAL A 334 15.84 0.48 14.64
CA VAL A 334 15.92 1.79 15.28
C VAL A 334 14.59 2.12 15.94
N TRP A 335 14.59 2.34 17.26
CA TRP A 335 13.42 2.67 18.05
C TRP A 335 13.65 3.93 18.89
N LYS A 336 12.94 5.02 18.55
CA LYS A 336 13.21 6.35 19.12
C LYS A 336 11.95 7.16 19.38
N MET A 337 11.79 7.72 20.58
CA MET A 337 10.76 8.73 20.89
C MET A 337 9.31 8.29 20.58
N ASN A 338 9.02 6.99 20.69
CA ASN A 338 7.65 6.48 20.48
C ASN A 338 6.85 6.59 21.78
N THR A 339 5.63 7.10 21.70
CA THR A 339 4.73 7.37 22.84
C THR A 339 3.58 6.37 22.89
N PHE A 340 3.27 5.83 24.06
CA PHE A 340 2.22 4.84 24.30
C PHE A 340 1.32 5.29 25.45
N VAL A 341 0.07 5.65 25.13
CA VAL A 341 -0.90 6.20 26.10
C VAL A 341 -1.64 5.09 26.86
N ASN A 342 -1.86 3.94 26.23
CA ASN A 342 -2.45 2.77 26.87
C ASN A 342 -1.84 1.50 26.30
N LEU A 343 -1.24 0.68 27.15
CA LEU A 343 -0.83 -0.68 26.81
C LEU A 343 -1.94 -1.65 27.20
N THR A 344 -2.07 -2.71 26.40
CA THR A 344 -3.02 -3.82 26.59
C THR A 344 -2.26 -5.13 26.39
N ALA A 345 -2.73 -6.22 26.99
CA ALA A 345 -2.10 -7.53 26.90
C ALA A 345 -0.61 -7.57 27.37
N GLY A 346 -0.23 -6.72 28.32
CA GLY A 346 1.06 -6.77 29.02
C GLY A 346 2.14 -5.82 28.47
N PRO A 347 3.41 -6.01 28.89
CA PRO A 347 4.50 -5.09 28.55
C PRO A 347 4.79 -5.04 27.05
N LEU A 348 5.31 -3.89 26.61
CA LEU A 348 5.78 -3.70 25.24
C LEU A 348 7.03 -4.55 24.96
N ARG A 349 6.99 -5.34 23.88
CA ARG A 349 8.06 -6.26 23.47
C ARG A 349 8.31 -6.19 21.96
N LEU A 350 9.58 -6.32 21.57
CA LEU A 350 10.10 -6.21 20.19
C LEU A 350 10.67 -7.54 19.66
N GLN A 351 10.71 -8.58 20.49
CA GLN A 351 11.31 -9.89 20.23
C GLN A 351 10.38 -11.03 20.66
N SER A 352 10.01 -11.85 19.68
CA SER A 352 9.29 -13.11 19.85
C SER A 352 10.24 -14.24 20.31
N LYS A 353 9.67 -15.35 20.80
CA LYS A 353 10.45 -16.53 21.20
C LYS A 353 11.17 -17.23 20.05
N GLU A 354 10.68 -17.04 18.83
CA GLU A 354 11.23 -17.62 17.60
C GLU A 354 12.48 -16.87 17.09
N CYS A 355 12.81 -15.76 17.75
CA CYS A 355 13.77 -14.78 17.29
C CYS A 355 15.02 -14.82 18.17
N GLU A 356 15.94 -15.74 17.89
CA GLU A 356 17.16 -15.95 18.67
C GLU A 356 18.27 -14.91 18.42
N ARG A 357 17.99 -13.86 17.63
CA ARG A 357 18.99 -12.87 17.22
C ARG A 357 19.39 -11.96 18.39
N GLU A 358 20.61 -12.12 18.87
CA GLU A 358 21.21 -11.24 19.89
C GLU A 358 21.27 -9.79 19.43
N ARG A 359 20.88 -8.86 20.32
CA ARG A 359 20.93 -7.41 20.08
C ARG A 359 21.43 -6.68 21.32
N ASN A 360 22.19 -5.61 21.09
CA ASN A 360 22.38 -4.59 22.11
C ASN A 360 21.14 -3.69 22.14
N TRP A 361 20.11 -4.12 22.87
CA TRP A 361 18.82 -3.44 22.95
C TRP A 361 18.93 -1.98 23.43
N ARG A 362 19.90 -1.66 24.28
CA ARG A 362 20.23 -0.28 24.73
C ARG A 362 20.79 0.64 23.64
N LYS A 363 21.24 0.10 22.49
CA LYS A 363 21.59 0.88 21.29
C LYS A 363 20.42 1.01 20.30
N VAL A 364 19.53 0.02 20.30
CA VAL A 364 18.34 -0.05 19.44
C VAL A 364 17.25 0.91 19.94
N VAL A 365 17.01 0.88 21.25
CA VAL A 365 15.95 1.62 21.95
C VAL A 365 16.58 2.81 22.68
N THR A 366 16.22 4.04 22.31
CA THR A 366 16.84 5.25 22.88
C THR A 366 15.92 6.09 23.79
N ARG A 367 14.61 6.06 23.54
CA ARG A 367 13.57 6.70 24.35
C ARG A 367 12.23 6.10 23.99
N THR A 368 11.42 5.77 24.98
CA THR A 368 10.01 5.40 24.82
C THR A 368 9.19 6.15 25.87
N ASP A 369 8.08 6.74 25.47
CA ASP A 369 7.21 7.48 26.36
C ASP A 369 5.99 6.57 26.65
N LEU A 370 5.64 6.40 27.93
CA LEU A 370 4.74 5.35 28.43
C LEU A 370 3.77 5.90 29.47
N ASN A 371 2.59 5.28 29.58
CA ASN A 371 1.66 5.54 30.67
C ASN A 371 2.18 4.95 31.99
N CYS A 372 1.93 5.67 33.08
CA CYS A 372 2.57 5.47 34.38
C CYS A 372 1.61 4.85 35.41
N SER A 373 0.32 4.69 35.06
CA SER A 373 -0.72 4.14 35.93
C SER A 373 -0.89 2.62 35.89
N ASN A 374 -0.14 1.90 35.05
CA ASN A 374 -0.27 0.45 34.88
C ASN A 374 0.92 -0.31 35.47
N CYS A 375 0.98 -0.43 36.80
CA CYS A 375 2.03 -1.23 37.46
C CYS A 375 1.98 -2.74 37.12
N GLU A 376 0.86 -3.27 36.61
CA GLU A 376 0.74 -4.68 36.21
C GLU A 376 1.52 -5.07 34.94
N ASP A 377 1.84 -4.11 34.07
CA ASP A 377 2.62 -4.37 32.85
C ASP A 377 4.07 -4.79 33.18
N PHE A 378 4.53 -4.59 34.42
CA PHE A 378 5.90 -4.81 34.88
C PHE A 378 6.17 -6.26 35.31
N LYS A 379 6.03 -7.23 34.39
CA LYS A 379 6.38 -8.63 34.63
C LYS A 379 7.77 -8.98 34.08
N HIS A 380 8.71 -9.25 35.00
CA HIS A 380 10.07 -9.79 34.81
C HIS A 380 10.85 -9.29 33.57
N PRO A 381 11.79 -8.33 33.72
CA PRO A 381 12.44 -7.72 32.56
C PRO A 381 13.39 -8.69 31.85
N ASP A 382 13.07 -9.02 30.59
CA ASP A 382 14.06 -9.46 29.62
C ASP A 382 14.86 -8.24 29.09
N ASN A 383 15.98 -8.48 28.39
CA ASN A 383 16.90 -7.41 27.99
C ASN A 383 16.27 -6.34 27.06
N GLN A 384 15.23 -6.69 26.30
CA GLN A 384 14.48 -5.75 25.47
C GLN A 384 13.57 -4.85 26.32
N THR A 385 12.84 -5.45 27.27
CA THR A 385 11.91 -4.74 28.16
C THR A 385 12.72 -3.81 29.07
N CYS A 386 13.83 -4.30 29.64
CA CYS A 386 14.86 -3.49 30.27
C CYS A 386 15.18 -2.20 29.49
N ALA A 387 15.57 -2.28 28.22
CA ALA A 387 15.98 -1.11 27.44
C ALA A 387 14.83 -0.12 27.17
N ILE A 388 13.60 -0.62 27.01
CA ILE A 388 12.38 0.20 26.84
C ILE A 388 12.09 1.01 28.11
N TYR A 389 12.08 0.36 29.27
CA TYR A 389 11.69 1.02 30.53
C TYR A 389 12.86 1.81 31.17
N GLU A 390 14.13 1.45 30.94
CA GLU A 390 15.29 2.29 31.30
C GLU A 390 15.27 3.65 30.60
N THR A 391 14.92 3.66 29.31
CA THR A 391 14.79 4.88 28.50
C THR A 391 13.36 5.44 28.54
N GLY A 392 12.55 4.96 29.49
CA GLY A 392 11.12 5.22 29.62
C GLY A 392 10.82 6.56 30.26
N LEU A 393 9.99 7.41 29.64
CA LEU A 393 9.39 8.58 30.29
C LEU A 393 7.89 8.42 30.54
N CYS A 394 7.45 8.89 31.68
CA CYS A 394 6.06 8.91 32.10
C CYS A 394 5.29 10.06 31.42
N VAL A 395 4.23 9.79 30.65
CA VAL A 395 3.45 10.83 29.92
C VAL A 395 2.00 11.01 30.37
N SER A 396 1.43 10.10 31.14
CA SER A 396 0.04 10.17 31.60
C SER A 396 -0.04 9.94 33.11
N CYS A 397 -0.45 10.97 33.85
CA CYS A 397 -0.62 10.90 35.31
C CYS A 397 -2.05 11.31 35.68
N LYS A 398 -2.78 10.42 36.36
CA LYS A 398 -4.03 10.80 37.03
C LYS A 398 -3.68 11.54 38.33
N GLY A 399 -4.38 12.64 38.61
CA GLY A 399 -4.39 13.29 39.93
C GLY A 399 -3.40 14.44 40.17
N GLN A 400 -2.19 14.42 39.58
CA GLN A 400 -1.22 15.53 39.73
C GLN A 400 -0.44 15.80 38.44
N SER A 401 -0.41 17.06 37.98
CA SER A 401 0.33 17.50 36.79
C SER A 401 1.86 17.41 36.91
N ASN A 402 2.37 17.41 38.15
CA ASN A 402 3.78 17.63 38.46
C ASN A 402 4.63 16.33 38.36
N SER A 403 4.00 15.21 37.99
CA SER A 403 4.61 13.89 37.85
C SER A 403 4.78 13.42 36.40
N CYS A 404 4.21 14.14 35.42
CA CYS A 404 4.44 13.90 34.00
C CYS A 404 5.88 14.28 33.60
N ASN A 405 6.38 13.70 32.51
CA ASN A 405 7.72 13.86 31.95
C ASN A 405 8.88 13.45 32.88
N ARG A 406 8.60 12.64 33.92
CA ARG A 406 9.63 12.00 34.76
C ARG A 406 10.08 10.65 34.19
N PRO A 407 11.27 10.14 34.51
CA PRO A 407 11.64 8.76 34.23
C PRO A 407 10.59 7.79 34.80
N ILE A 408 10.15 6.81 34.00
CA ILE A 408 9.07 5.90 34.43
C ILE A 408 9.46 5.13 35.68
N LEU A 409 10.72 4.71 35.79
CA LEU A 409 11.29 4.06 36.98
C LEU A 409 11.06 4.87 38.27
N SER A 410 11.26 6.20 38.22
CA SER A 410 11.03 7.08 39.38
C SER A 410 9.54 7.21 39.69
N HIS A 411 8.69 7.31 38.66
CA HIS A 411 7.24 7.44 38.87
C HIS A 411 6.63 6.22 39.58
N LEU A 412 7.08 5.01 39.25
CA LEU A 412 6.59 3.76 39.86
C LEU A 412 6.98 3.60 41.33
N ILE A 413 8.06 4.27 41.77
CA ILE A 413 8.54 4.27 43.16
C ILE A 413 7.79 5.33 43.98
N ASP A 414 7.51 6.50 43.38
CA ASP A 414 6.93 7.66 44.07
C ASP A 414 5.38 7.69 44.08
N GLY A 415 4.72 6.85 43.26
CA GLY A 415 3.28 6.95 42.96
C GLY A 415 2.37 5.92 43.65
N PRO A 416 1.07 6.22 43.84
CA PRO A 416 0.11 5.28 44.41
C PRO A 416 -0.33 4.22 43.37
N CYS A 417 0.46 3.16 43.24
CA CYS A 417 -0.03 1.88 42.73
C CYS A 417 -0.56 1.05 43.91
N GLU A 418 -1.87 1.14 44.16
CA GLU A 418 -2.54 0.24 45.11
C GLU A 418 -2.53 -1.18 44.54
N GLU A 419 -1.93 -2.12 45.28
CA GLU A 419 -1.71 -3.53 44.89
C GLU A 419 -0.88 -3.69 43.59
N SER A 420 0.36 -3.20 43.56
CA SER A 420 1.51 -3.95 44.07
C SER A 420 2.77 -3.09 43.85
N HIS A 421 3.87 -3.18 44.58
CA HIS A 421 4.32 -3.85 45.82
C HIS A 421 5.64 -3.11 46.15
N PRO A 422 6.14 -3.01 47.40
CA PRO A 422 7.43 -2.39 47.70
C PRO A 422 8.63 -3.08 47.00
N ASP A 423 8.38 -4.23 46.36
CA ASP A 423 9.32 -5.11 45.69
C ASP A 423 9.31 -4.99 44.14
N VAL A 424 8.27 -4.41 43.52
CA VAL A 424 8.04 -4.40 42.05
C VAL A 424 9.21 -3.78 41.30
N THR A 425 9.74 -2.70 41.87
CA THR A 425 10.68 -1.81 41.20
C THR A 425 12.07 -1.86 41.82
N GLU A 426 12.22 -2.43 43.03
CA GLU A 426 13.51 -2.85 43.61
C GLU A 426 14.23 -3.89 42.73
N ALA A 427 13.45 -4.56 41.87
CA ALA A 427 13.84 -5.59 40.91
C ALA A 427 13.77 -5.18 39.43
N LEU A 428 13.09 -4.08 39.09
CA LEU A 428 13.46 -3.32 37.88
C LEU A 428 14.90 -2.83 38.08
N ARG A 429 15.19 -2.40 39.33
CA ARG A 429 16.47 -2.08 39.95
C ARG A 429 17.32 -3.34 40.28
N THR A 430 18.58 -3.12 40.64
CA THR A 430 19.74 -3.57 39.83
C THR A 430 19.55 -3.40 38.31
N THR A 431 18.98 -2.26 37.88
CA THR A 431 18.51 -2.01 36.51
C THR A 431 19.60 -2.27 35.49
N CYS A 432 19.52 -3.49 34.93
CA CYS A 432 20.40 -3.99 33.90
C CYS A 432 21.90 -3.76 34.23
N VAL A 433 22.25 -3.93 35.52
CA VAL A 433 23.62 -3.89 36.08
C VAL A 433 24.40 -5.07 35.50
N THR A 434 25.53 -4.91 34.79
CA THR A 434 26.62 -3.92 34.98
C THR A 434 26.94 -3.11 33.70
N PRO A 435 27.36 -1.83 33.80
CA PRO A 435 28.00 -1.11 32.70
C PRO A 435 29.52 -1.37 32.60
N THR A 436 29.98 -1.78 31.41
CA THR A 436 31.32 -1.54 30.81
C THR A 436 32.58 -1.52 31.70
N ALA A 437 33.38 -2.60 31.62
CA ALA A 437 34.84 -2.54 31.85
C ALA A 437 35.60 -3.47 30.87
N THR A 438 36.25 -2.83 29.89
CA THR A 438 37.47 -3.20 29.14
C THR A 438 38.11 -4.60 29.30
N THR A 439 38.31 -5.25 28.14
CA THR A 439 39.49 -6.09 27.76
C THR A 439 40.02 -7.15 28.74
N THR A 440 39.82 -8.44 28.41
CA THR A 440 40.88 -9.32 27.86
C THR A 440 40.33 -10.72 27.54
N GLY A 441 41.02 -11.47 26.68
CA GLY A 441 40.48 -12.65 26.00
C GLY A 441 40.47 -13.97 26.77
N SER A 442 40.31 -15.04 25.98
CA SER A 442 40.59 -16.47 26.26
C SER A 442 39.38 -17.42 26.44
N ARG A 443 39.17 -18.21 25.38
CA ARG A 443 38.83 -19.65 25.30
C ARG A 443 38.27 -20.40 26.53
N THR A 444 37.36 -21.34 26.20
CA THR A 444 37.03 -22.63 26.90
C THR A 444 36.32 -22.51 28.26
N SER A 445 35.44 -23.42 28.72
CA SER A 445 35.00 -24.75 28.21
C SER A 445 33.70 -25.27 28.87
N ARG A 446 32.97 -26.14 28.14
CA ARG A 446 32.17 -27.32 28.55
C ARG A 446 31.70 -27.57 30.02
N ILE A 447 30.38 -27.84 30.11
CA ILE A 447 29.66 -28.92 30.86
C ILE A 447 29.59 -28.87 32.41
N LEU A 448 28.35 -28.93 32.94
CA LEU A 448 27.75 -29.87 33.95
C LEU A 448 26.43 -29.21 34.46
N ARG A 449 25.19 -29.74 34.39
CA ARG A 449 24.54 -31.05 34.64
C ARG A 449 24.16 -31.28 36.13
N GLY A 450 22.85 -31.38 36.40
CA GLY A 450 22.22 -31.74 37.70
C GLY A 450 21.46 -30.57 38.36
N GLY A 451 20.27 -30.72 38.99
CA GLY A 451 19.37 -31.88 39.14
C GLY A 451 18.26 -31.63 40.19
N GLY A 452 17.14 -32.35 40.13
CA GLY A 452 15.99 -32.25 41.08
C GLY A 452 14.88 -31.28 40.64
N ALA A 453 13.60 -31.65 40.46
CA ALA A 453 12.60 -32.18 41.42
C ALA A 453 12.10 -31.10 42.41
N LYS A 454 10.79 -30.91 42.68
CA LYS A 454 9.57 -31.70 42.37
C LYS A 454 8.28 -30.86 42.62
N LEU A 455 7.20 -31.20 41.89
CA LEU A 455 5.76 -31.14 42.27
C LEU A 455 4.98 -29.81 42.45
N ILE A 456 3.84 -29.79 41.76
CA ILE A 456 2.59 -29.01 41.85
C ILE A 456 1.66 -29.62 42.98
N PRO A 457 0.40 -29.21 43.28
CA PRO A 457 -0.56 -28.34 42.55
C PRO A 457 -1.42 -27.34 43.38
N SER A 458 -2.43 -26.77 42.70
CA SER A 458 -3.79 -26.33 43.16
C SER A 458 -3.95 -24.99 43.90
N ALA A 459 -5.06 -24.22 43.75
CA ALA A 459 -6.13 -24.22 42.72
C ALA A 459 -6.96 -22.90 42.75
N LEU A 460 -7.82 -22.68 41.73
CA LEU A 460 -8.90 -21.67 41.68
C LEU A 460 -10.23 -22.26 42.20
N PRO A 461 -11.10 -21.46 42.84
CA PRO A 461 -12.25 -20.83 42.14
C PRO A 461 -12.46 -19.35 42.54
N LEU A 462 -12.79 -18.42 41.63
CA LEU A 462 -14.07 -18.22 40.92
C LEU A 462 -15.19 -17.67 41.83
N VAL A 463 -15.43 -16.35 41.75
CA VAL A 463 -16.68 -15.70 42.22
C VAL A 463 -17.19 -14.76 41.12
N VAL A 464 -18.46 -14.93 40.76
CA VAL A 464 -19.23 -14.08 39.83
C VAL A 464 -20.16 -13.20 40.66
N VAL A 465 -20.19 -11.89 40.42
CA VAL A 465 -21.35 -11.03 40.71
C VAL A 465 -21.56 -10.02 39.59
N VAL A 466 -22.83 -9.80 39.25
CA VAL A 466 -23.38 -8.96 38.15
C VAL A 466 -24.07 -7.72 38.77
N VAL A 467 -24.64 -6.83 37.93
CA VAL A 467 -25.70 -5.81 38.21
C VAL A 467 -25.16 -4.36 38.24
N VAL A 468 -25.29 -3.56 37.16
CA VAL A 468 -26.45 -2.78 36.62
C VAL A 468 -26.64 -1.40 37.31
N VAL A 469 -27.32 -0.48 36.59
CA VAL A 469 -27.77 0.90 36.94
C VAL A 469 -26.76 1.97 36.46
N ALA A 470 -26.95 2.67 35.34
CA ALA A 470 -28.08 3.50 34.86
C ALA A 470 -28.19 4.88 35.54
N THR A 471 -28.86 5.83 34.87
CA THR A 471 -28.79 7.31 34.98
C THR A 471 -27.67 7.93 34.13
N GLY A 472 -27.92 8.81 33.16
CA GLY A 472 -29.17 9.42 32.73
C GLY A 472 -29.48 10.71 33.48
N MET A 473 -29.13 11.84 32.88
CA MET A 473 -29.64 13.15 33.31
C MET A 473 -29.81 14.10 32.12
N VAL A 474 -31.07 14.47 31.88
CA VAL A 474 -31.49 15.58 31.04
C VAL A 474 -31.30 16.87 31.84
N ILE A 475 -30.84 17.94 31.20
CA ILE A 475 -31.12 19.31 31.65
C ILE A 475 -31.62 20.11 30.44
N ASN A 476 -32.82 20.67 30.57
CA ASN A 476 -33.38 21.65 29.63
C ASN A 476 -32.69 23.01 29.80
N VAL A 477 -32.45 23.70 28.69
CA VAL A 477 -32.83 25.11 28.49
C VAL A 477 -33.41 25.22 27.09
#